data_AF-A0A1I5UQS7-F1
#
_entry.id   AF-A0A1I5UQS7-F1
#
_cell.length_a   1.000
_cell.length_b   1.000
_cell.length_c   1.000
_cell.angle_alpha   90.00
_cell.angle_beta   90.00
_cell.angle_gamma   90.00
#
_symmetry.space_group_name_H-M   'P 1'
#
loop_
_entity.id
_entity.type
_entity.pdbx_description
1 polymer ?
#
loop_
_entity_poly.entity_id
_entity_poly.type
_entity_poly.pdbx_seq_one_letter_code
_entity_poly.pdbx_strand_id
1 'polypeptide(L)'
;MKKRKLSAVVFGSLLLVIFFIYAQAEGTKKEDKIPISHLSQVEQKELEVFLESLQKEGGFFTKVGEELRKVGYSYQTAGMINSKDDINLIIIIPENEVVMEQKKAGVMKIYQDMIIKSNLDLKAFKIQVGHADDLAW
;
A
#
# COMPACT_ATOMS: atom_id res chain seq x y z
N MET A 1 44.34 -46.94 -16.90
CA MET A 1 42.87 -47.15 -16.82
C MET A 1 42.19 -45.83 -16.47
N LYS A 2 41.21 -45.44 -17.29
CA LYS A 2 40.33 -44.28 -17.13
C LYS A 2 39.50 -44.37 -15.84
N LYS A 3 39.21 -43.21 -15.21
CA LYS A 3 38.04 -42.82 -14.37
C LYS A 3 38.50 -41.69 -13.44
N ARG A 4 37.83 -40.56 -13.21
CA ARG A 4 36.56 -39.96 -13.64
C ARG A 4 36.69 -38.46 -13.32
N LYS A 5 36.71 -37.57 -14.31
CA LYS A 5 36.47 -36.13 -14.12
C LYS A 5 34.97 -35.91 -14.20
N LEU A 6 34.25 -36.02 -13.10
CA LEU A 6 32.77 -35.96 -13.11
C LEU A 6 32.19 -35.40 -11.79
N SER A 7 32.79 -34.35 -11.24
CA SER A 7 32.30 -33.72 -10.00
C SER A 7 32.06 -32.21 -10.08
N ALA A 8 32.34 -31.56 -11.21
CA ALA A 8 32.19 -30.09 -11.33
C ALA A 8 30.91 -29.64 -12.06
N VAL A 9 30.26 -30.54 -12.81
CA VAL A 9 29.08 -30.18 -13.63
C VAL A 9 27.79 -30.10 -12.79
N VAL A 10 27.73 -30.81 -11.65
CA VAL A 10 26.51 -30.86 -10.82
C VAL A 10 26.33 -29.60 -9.95
N PHE A 11 27.43 -28.98 -9.50
CA PHE A 11 27.36 -27.77 -8.65
C PHE A 11 27.06 -26.48 -9.43
N GLY A 12 27.51 -26.37 -10.69
CA GLY A 12 27.19 -25.21 -11.53
C GLY A 12 25.72 -25.14 -11.96
N SER A 13 25.09 -26.31 -12.14
CA SER A 13 23.67 -26.42 -12.48
C SER A 13 22.76 -25.93 -11.34
N LEU A 14 23.08 -26.26 -10.09
CA LEU A 14 22.26 -25.90 -8.94
C LEU A 14 22.23 -24.38 -8.70
N LEU A 15 23.35 -23.69 -8.94
CA LEU A 15 23.44 -22.23 -8.79
C LEU A 15 22.63 -21.47 -9.86
N LEU A 16 22.53 -21.99 -11.09
CA LEU A 16 21.72 -21.38 -12.15
C LEU A 16 20.21 -21.47 -11.87
N VAL A 17 19.75 -22.57 -11.26
CA VAL A 17 18.33 -22.73 -10.89
C VAL A 17 17.95 -21.75 -9.79
N ILE A 18 18.82 -21.53 -8.79
CA ILE A 18 18.57 -20.55 -7.71
C ILE A 18 18.50 -19.12 -8.26
N PHE A 19 19.38 -18.77 -9.23
CA PHE A 19 19.35 -17.45 -9.87
C PHE A 19 18.08 -17.25 -10.72
N PHE A 20 17.59 -18.30 -11.40
CA PHE A 20 16.33 -18.23 -12.16
C PHE A 20 15.10 -18.10 -11.24
N ILE A 21 15.11 -18.72 -10.06
CA ILE A 21 14.04 -18.57 -9.07
C ILE A 21 14.03 -17.15 -8.49
N TYR A 22 15.20 -16.58 -8.19
CA TYR A 22 15.32 -15.18 -7.73
C TYR A 22 14.92 -14.17 -8.82
N ALA A 23 15.34 -14.38 -10.07
CA ALA A 23 14.98 -13.50 -11.19
C ALA A 23 13.47 -13.53 -11.51
N GLN A 24 12.79 -14.67 -11.36
CA GLN A 24 11.33 -14.73 -11.48
C GLN A 24 10.60 -14.14 -10.27
N ALA A 25 11.17 -14.20 -9.06
CA ALA A 25 10.60 -13.57 -7.87
C ALA A 25 10.60 -12.04 -7.99
N GLU A 26 11.63 -11.44 -8.60
CA GLU A 26 11.69 -9.99 -8.87
C GLU A 26 10.88 -9.57 -10.11
N GLY A 27 10.56 -10.50 -11.01
CA GLY A 27 9.89 -10.24 -12.30
C GLY A 27 8.37 -10.19 -12.29
N THR A 28 7.73 -10.28 -11.12
CA THR A 28 6.26 -10.29 -11.04
C THR A 28 5.71 -9.24 -10.09
N LYS A 29 6.17 -7.99 -10.23
CA LYS A 29 5.24 -6.87 -10.07
C LYS A 29 4.29 -6.89 -11.26
N LYS A 30 3.37 -7.85 -11.27
CA LYS A 30 2.10 -7.61 -11.94
C LYS A 30 1.44 -6.54 -11.09
N GLU A 31 1.69 -5.29 -11.45
CA GLU A 31 0.68 -4.26 -11.26
C GLU A 31 -0.58 -4.87 -11.85
N ASP A 32 -1.45 -5.38 -10.98
CA ASP A 32 -2.85 -5.51 -11.31
C ASP A 32 -3.29 -4.09 -11.64
N LYS A 33 -3.20 -3.76 -12.93
CA LYS A 33 -3.94 -2.66 -13.50
C LYS A 33 -5.39 -3.03 -13.26
N ILE A 34 -5.93 -2.59 -12.13
CA ILE A 34 -7.36 -2.66 -11.85
C ILE A 34 -8.00 -2.04 -13.10
N PRO A 35 -8.69 -2.83 -13.95
CA PRO A 35 -9.25 -2.29 -15.16
C PRO A 35 -10.46 -1.49 -14.70
N ILE A 36 -10.26 -0.20 -14.41
CA ILE A 36 -11.34 0.74 -14.17
C ILE A 36 -11.95 1.01 -15.55
N SER A 37 -12.77 0.06 -16.01
CA SER A 37 -13.30 -0.06 -17.37
C SER A 37 -14.19 1.12 -17.80
N HIS A 38 -14.51 2.01 -16.86
CA HIS A 38 -15.39 3.16 -17.06
C HIS A 38 -14.64 4.48 -17.31
N LEU A 39 -13.32 4.54 -17.11
CA LEU A 39 -12.53 5.76 -17.30
C LEU A 39 -11.97 5.88 -18.72
N SER A 40 -11.96 7.09 -19.27
CA SER A 40 -11.19 7.41 -20.48
C SER A 40 -9.69 7.25 -20.25
N GLN A 41 -8.90 7.14 -21.33
CA GLN A 41 -7.44 7.05 -21.22
C GLN A 41 -6.81 8.25 -20.49
N VAL A 42 -7.38 9.45 -20.67
CA VAL A 42 -6.91 10.66 -19.99
C VAL A 42 -7.18 10.55 -18.48
N GLU A 43 -8.39 10.17 -18.10
CA GLU A 43 -8.76 9.99 -16.69
C GLU A 43 -7.97 8.86 -16.02
N GLN A 44 -7.70 7.77 -16.73
CA GLN A 44 -6.84 6.69 -16.23
C GLN A 44 -5.43 7.17 -15.93
N LYS A 45 -4.81 7.90 -16.85
CA LYS A 45 -3.46 8.45 -16.65
C LYS A 45 -3.43 9.48 -15.51
N GLU A 46 -4.46 10.31 -15.44
CA GLU A 46 -4.62 11.26 -14.36
C GLU A 46 -4.77 10.59 -12.99
N LEU A 47 -5.50 9.49 -12.93
CA LEU A 47 -5.66 8.68 -11.73
C LEU A 47 -4.36 7.96 -11.36
N GLU A 48 -3.60 7.46 -12.33
CA GLU A 48 -2.29 6.84 -12.11
C GLU A 48 -1.30 7.83 -11.47
N VAL A 49 -1.20 9.05 -12.01
CA VAL A 49 -0.37 10.11 -11.42
C VAL A 49 -0.83 10.49 -10.02
N PHE A 50 -2.15 10.51 -9.80
CA PHE A 50 -2.71 10.76 -8.48
C PHE A 50 -2.35 9.65 -7.48
N LEU A 51 -2.53 8.39 -7.86
CA LEU A 51 -2.16 7.22 -7.04
C LEU A 51 -0.67 7.22 -6.69
N GLU A 52 0.19 7.52 -7.67
CA GLU A 52 1.63 7.65 -7.44
C GLU A 52 1.92 8.75 -6.40
N SER A 53 1.24 9.90 -6.48
CA SER A 53 1.42 10.99 -5.51
C SER A 53 1.04 10.60 -4.08
N LEU A 54 0.09 9.67 -3.93
CA LEU A 54 -0.34 9.18 -2.63
C LEU A 54 0.62 8.13 -2.06
N GLN A 55 1.08 7.21 -2.90
CA GLN A 55 1.77 5.97 -2.49
C GLN A 55 3.29 6.05 -2.53
N LYS A 56 3.89 6.96 -3.32
CA LYS A 56 5.34 7.09 -3.41
C LYS A 56 5.96 7.40 -2.04
N GLU A 57 7.24 7.09 -1.88
CA GLU A 57 8.00 7.48 -0.71
C GLU A 57 7.96 9.01 -0.49
N GLY A 58 7.67 9.43 0.74
CA GLY A 58 7.43 10.84 1.07
C GLY A 58 6.12 11.41 0.53
N GLY A 59 5.26 10.56 -0.05
CA GLY A 59 3.91 10.88 -0.49
C GLY A 59 2.92 11.04 0.68
N PHE A 60 1.64 11.10 0.34
CA PHE A 60 0.57 11.33 1.32
C PHE A 60 0.60 10.30 2.46
N PHE A 61 0.59 9.01 2.14
CA PHE A 61 0.49 7.96 3.16
C PHE A 61 1.74 7.86 4.04
N THR A 62 2.94 8.13 3.49
CA THR A 62 4.18 8.21 4.27
C THR A 62 4.08 9.31 5.33
N LYS A 63 3.68 10.52 4.93
CA LYS A 63 3.58 11.67 5.83
C LYS A 63 2.51 11.47 6.90
N VAL A 64 1.36 10.88 6.55
CA VAL A 64 0.32 10.52 7.53
C VAL A 64 0.89 9.57 8.59
N GLY A 65 1.68 8.56 8.16
CA GLY A 65 2.27 7.62 9.10
C GLY A 65 3.34 8.20 10.00
N GLU A 66 4.09 9.19 9.52
CA GLU A 66 4.99 9.95 10.37
C GLU A 66 4.23 10.69 11.47
N GLU A 67 3.11 11.37 11.14
CA GLU A 67 2.30 12.08 12.12
C GLU A 67 1.64 11.15 13.13
N LEU A 68 1.08 10.01 12.69
CA LEU A 68 0.49 9.01 13.58
C LEU A 68 1.53 8.40 14.54
N ARG A 69 2.73 8.12 14.04
CA ARG A 69 3.84 7.60 14.85
C ARG A 69 4.35 8.62 15.87
N LYS A 70 4.39 9.92 15.53
CA LYS A 70 4.80 10.99 16.47
C LYS A 70 3.92 11.04 17.72
N VAL A 71 2.63 10.71 17.58
CA VAL A 71 1.67 10.68 18.69
C VAL A 71 1.48 9.29 19.29
N GLY A 72 2.29 8.31 18.88
CA GLY A 72 2.30 6.96 19.44
C GLY A 72 1.17 6.04 18.97
N TYR A 73 0.51 6.33 17.85
CA TYR A 73 -0.54 5.48 17.31
C TYR A 73 0.03 4.40 16.38
N SER A 74 -0.34 3.14 16.65
CA SER A 74 -0.18 2.03 15.69
C SER A 74 -1.46 1.88 14.87
N TYR A 75 -1.30 1.60 13.57
CA TYR A 75 -2.41 1.51 12.64
C TYR A 75 -2.02 0.78 11.35
N GLN A 76 -3.02 0.35 10.60
CA GLN A 76 -2.90 -0.06 9.19
C GLN A 76 -3.90 0.75 8.36
N THR A 77 -3.60 0.95 7.07
CA THR A 77 -4.51 1.63 6.15
C THR A 77 -4.81 0.71 5.00
N ALA A 78 -6.09 0.41 4.81
CA ALA A 78 -6.62 -0.13 3.57
C ALA A 78 -7.40 0.98 2.87
N GLY A 79 -7.45 0.94 1.54
CA GLY A 79 -8.20 1.93 0.80
C GLY A 79 -8.56 1.47 -0.60
N MET A 80 -9.70 1.95 -1.08
CA MET A 80 -10.18 1.78 -2.44
C MET A 80 -10.33 3.16 -3.08
N ILE A 81 -9.63 3.35 -4.20
CA ILE A 81 -9.57 4.62 -4.93
C ILE A 81 -10.22 4.38 -6.29
N ASN A 82 -11.49 4.79 -6.42
CA ASN A 82 -12.25 4.63 -7.66
C ASN A 82 -11.96 5.78 -8.63
N SER A 83 -11.75 6.98 -8.09
CA SER A 83 -11.36 8.19 -8.81
C SER A 83 -10.69 9.19 -7.85
N LYS A 84 -10.28 10.35 -8.35
CA LYS A 84 -9.77 11.45 -7.52
C LYS A 84 -10.82 12.00 -6.54
N ASP A 85 -12.10 11.82 -6.86
CA ASP A 85 -13.24 12.38 -6.12
C ASP A 85 -14.00 11.32 -5.30
N ASP A 86 -13.60 10.05 -5.36
CA ASP A 86 -14.20 8.95 -4.59
C ASP A 86 -13.12 8.01 -4.06
N ILE A 87 -12.72 8.27 -2.82
CA ILE A 87 -11.66 7.59 -2.09
C ILE A 87 -12.23 7.07 -0.78
N ASN A 88 -12.20 5.76 -0.60
CA ASN A 88 -12.65 5.10 0.61
C ASN A 88 -11.42 4.61 1.37
N LEU A 89 -11.25 5.07 2.61
CA LEU A 89 -10.15 4.67 3.49
C LEU A 89 -10.69 3.98 4.74
N ILE A 90 -10.08 2.85 5.07
CA ILE A 90 -10.34 2.08 6.28
C ILE A 90 -9.05 2.09 7.09
N ILE A 91 -9.10 2.72 8.26
CA ILE A 91 -7.96 2.83 9.17
C ILE A 91 -8.16 1.85 10.31
N ILE A 92 -7.34 0.81 10.30
CA ILE A 92 -7.47 -0.34 11.20
C ILE A 92 -6.55 -0.11 12.39
N ILE A 93 -7.13 -0.08 13.59
CA ILE A 93 -6.40 -0.07 14.86
C ILE A 93 -6.16 -1.52 15.28
N PRO A 94 -4.92 -1.90 15.65
CA PRO A 94 -4.61 -3.26 16.10
C PRO A 94 -5.51 -3.73 17.25
N GLU A 95 -5.92 -5.00 17.23
CA GLU A 95 -6.83 -5.60 18.23
C GLU A 95 -6.29 -5.55 19.66
N ASN A 96 -4.96 -5.50 19.83
CA ASN A 96 -4.32 -5.40 21.13
C ASN A 96 -4.37 -3.99 21.74
N GLU A 97 -4.92 -3.00 21.03
CA GLU A 97 -5.10 -1.64 21.51
C GLU A 97 -6.56 -1.33 21.82
N VAL A 98 -6.81 -0.71 22.98
CA VAL A 98 -8.17 -0.27 23.34
C VAL A 98 -8.58 0.88 22.43
N VAL A 99 -9.63 0.68 21.63
CA VAL A 99 -10.18 1.72 20.77
C VAL A 99 -11.14 2.61 21.55
N MET A 100 -10.60 3.66 22.15
CA MET A 100 -11.40 4.74 22.71
C MET A 100 -11.84 5.72 21.62
N GLU A 101 -13.01 6.33 21.77
CA GLU A 101 -13.51 7.36 20.84
C GLU A 101 -12.53 8.52 20.65
N GLN A 102 -11.80 8.91 21.70
CA GLN A 102 -10.73 9.90 21.61
C GLN A 102 -9.61 9.49 20.65
N LYS A 103 -9.24 8.19 20.65
CA LYS A 103 -8.20 7.67 19.75
C LYS A 103 -8.70 7.66 18.31
N LYS A 104 -9.93 7.18 18.07
CA LYS A 104 -10.56 7.25 16.73
C LYS A 104 -10.59 8.69 16.22
N ALA A 105 -11.04 9.63 17.04
CA ALA A 105 -11.10 11.05 16.69
C ALA A 105 -9.70 11.64 16.42
N GLY A 106 -8.70 11.27 17.21
CA GLY A 106 -7.31 11.70 17.02
C GLY A 106 -6.71 11.20 15.70
N VAL A 107 -6.91 9.92 15.37
CA VAL A 107 -6.48 9.34 14.09
C VAL A 107 -7.21 10.02 12.93
N MET A 108 -8.54 10.14 13.02
CA MET A 108 -9.36 10.83 12.01
C MET A 108 -8.85 12.25 11.74
N LYS A 109 -8.60 13.02 12.80
CA LYS A 109 -8.10 14.39 12.70
C LYS A 109 -6.77 14.46 11.95
N ILE A 110 -5.84 13.52 12.20
CA ILE A 110 -4.55 13.50 11.51
C ILE A 110 -4.74 13.27 10.01
N TYR A 111 -5.61 12.34 9.59
CA TYR A 111 -5.92 12.17 8.18
C TYR A 111 -6.49 13.44 7.56
N GLN A 112 -7.49 14.04 8.19
CA GLN A 112 -8.14 15.26 7.70
C GLN A 112 -7.14 16.42 7.57
N ASP A 113 -6.31 16.65 8.60
CA ASP A 113 -5.28 17.67 8.60
C ASP A 113 -4.27 17.44 7.45
N MET A 114 -3.89 16.19 7.21
CA MET A 114 -2.93 15.83 6.16
C MET A 114 -3.52 15.94 4.75
N ILE A 115 -4.81 15.66 4.58
CA ILE A 115 -5.53 15.85 3.31
C ILE A 115 -5.50 17.33 2.94
N ILE A 116 -5.87 18.20 3.89
CA ILE A 116 -5.85 19.66 3.71
C ILE A 116 -4.43 20.15 3.42
N LYS A 117 -3.43 19.72 4.21
CA LYS A 117 -2.01 20.11 3.99
C LYS A 117 -1.45 19.67 2.65
N SER A 118 -1.97 18.58 2.10
CA SER A 118 -1.56 18.05 0.79
C SER A 118 -2.34 18.65 -0.38
N ASN A 119 -3.20 19.65 -0.12
CA ASN A 119 -4.07 20.28 -1.10
C ASN A 119 -4.97 19.28 -1.83
N LEU A 120 -5.47 18.29 -1.08
CA LEU A 120 -6.41 17.28 -1.56
C LEU A 120 -7.84 17.70 -1.16
N ASP A 121 -8.84 17.31 -1.95
CA ASP A 121 -10.24 17.59 -1.60
C ASP A 121 -10.70 16.68 -0.46
N LEU A 122 -10.97 17.26 0.70
CA LEU A 122 -11.48 16.53 1.85
C LEU A 122 -12.80 15.80 1.57
N LYS A 123 -13.64 16.33 0.68
CA LYS A 123 -14.93 15.72 0.36
C LYS A 123 -14.79 14.44 -0.47
N ALA A 124 -13.66 14.25 -1.13
CA ALA A 124 -13.36 13.03 -1.87
C ALA A 124 -13.10 11.83 -0.95
N PHE A 125 -12.79 12.06 0.33
CA PHE A 125 -12.39 11.01 1.27
C PHE A 125 -13.54 10.61 2.20
N LYS A 126 -13.90 9.33 2.14
CA LYS A 126 -14.75 8.65 3.13
C LYS A 126 -13.85 7.81 4.01
N ILE A 127 -13.70 8.20 5.28
CA ILE A 127 -12.75 7.58 6.21
C ILE A 127 -13.52 6.88 7.33
N GLN A 128 -13.17 5.63 7.60
CA GLN A 128 -13.63 4.88 8.77
C GLN A 128 -12.44 4.49 9.64
N VAL A 129 -12.61 4.49 10.96
CA VAL A 129 -11.54 4.18 11.93
C VAL A 129 -12.08 3.22 13.00
N GLY A 130 -11.43 2.08 13.18
CA GLY A 130 -11.86 1.05 14.13
C GLY A 130 -11.01 -0.20 14.11
N HIS A 131 -11.46 -1.26 14.77
CA HIS A 131 -10.91 -2.60 14.56
C HIS A 131 -11.43 -3.19 13.25
N ALA A 132 -10.73 -4.18 12.69
CA ALA A 132 -11.11 -4.77 11.42
C ALA A 132 -12.56 -5.32 11.42
N ASP A 133 -12.99 -5.91 12.53
CA ASP A 133 -14.33 -6.52 12.69
C ASP A 133 -15.46 -5.49 12.80
N ASP A 134 -15.16 -4.25 13.19
CA ASP A 134 -16.15 -3.18 13.39
C ASP A 134 -16.45 -2.40 12.10
N LEU A 135 -15.69 -2.65 11.03
CA LEU A 135 -15.66 -1.82 9.84
C LEU A 135 -16.42 -2.49 8.69
N ALA A 136 -17.27 -1.71 8.03
CA ALA A 136 -18.00 -2.17 6.84
C ALA A 136 -17.10 -2.05 5.61
N TRP A 137 -16.91 -3.18 4.93
CA TRP A 137 -16.18 -3.32 3.67
C TRP A 137 -17.06 -3.06 2.46
#